data_AF-A0A8S3R2T6-F1
#
_entry.id   AF-A0A8S3R2T6-F1
#
_cell.length_a   1.000
_cell.length_b   1.000
_cell.length_c   1.000
_cell.angle_alpha   90.00
_cell.angle_beta   90.00
_cell.angle_gamma   90.00
#
_symmetry.space_group_name_H-M   'P 1'
#
loop_
_entity.id
_entity.type
_entity.pdbx_description
1 polymer ?
#
loop_
_entity_poly.entity_id
_entity_poly.type
_entity_poly.pdbx_seq_one_letter_code
_entity_poly.pdbx_strand_id
1 'polypeptide(L)'
;MDLHVGDICMSGEQNVMEGFKQHFRNYETPEESTVLENRQYHQEVEYEIGLITEMVNDKNIPPATLEELQKAIKSINKGKSADIYGITVEHILHAGKHLEMLLLNLINIIFKEGKRNHCITCIKVIETIVKVRINPAVLITQNVTQRGFTAGSGPANAALPVEEIYREAKNNNQEYELVLLDAKSAFDVVIHSHLMKRLYHAGIDDKHWTSIQSMKNISNHLRIKHQSSRDSKRVSTKIKLLTGTYILQPLRYKTYKEGTEDHCIACDYKETLEHLLIECEAWNYLRDPILQTIKNLLTTNGNVREKDLTCEMTIQVLMDITKIRKIYRVTSDLMSKIEFQSKRLVFLIHNARYQLVMKDQSKKKAV
;
A
#
# COMPACT_ATOMS: atom_id res chain seq x y z
N MET A 1 -34.39 -13.86 -11.72
CA MET A 1 -33.27 -13.45 -10.85
C MET A 1 -33.82 -12.55 -9.78
N ASP A 2 -33.58 -12.89 -8.51
CA ASP A 2 -34.08 -12.14 -7.37
C ASP A 2 -32.88 -11.67 -6.52
N LEU A 3 -32.89 -10.41 -6.11
CA LEU A 3 -31.91 -9.83 -5.20
C LEU A 3 -32.58 -9.59 -3.85
N HIS A 4 -32.03 -10.19 -2.81
CA HIS A 4 -32.46 -9.97 -1.44
C HIS A 4 -31.51 -9.00 -0.73
N VAL A 5 -32.02 -7.82 -0.34
CA VAL A 5 -31.29 -6.81 0.42
C VAL A 5 -32.06 -6.50 1.70
N GLY A 6 -31.64 -7.09 2.82
CA GLY A 6 -32.41 -7.02 4.07
C GLY A 6 -33.79 -7.67 3.86
N ASP A 7 -34.85 -6.92 4.15
CA ASP A 7 -36.24 -7.38 3.99
C ASP A 7 -36.81 -7.16 2.57
N ILE A 8 -36.02 -6.57 1.65
CA ILE A 8 -36.48 -6.25 0.29
C ILE A 8 -36.05 -7.35 -0.67
N CYS A 9 -37.01 -7.87 -1.44
CA CYS A 9 -36.78 -8.76 -2.57
C CYS A 9 -37.04 -8.00 -3.88
N MET A 10 -36.04 -7.93 -4.76
CA MET A 10 -36.15 -7.30 -6.07
C MET A 10 -36.01 -8.36 -7.17
N SER A 11 -37.06 -8.55 -7.98
CA SER A 11 -37.10 -9.57 -9.03
C SER A 11 -36.97 -8.97 -10.44
N GLY A 12 -36.22 -9.65 -11.31
CA GLY A 12 -35.97 -9.26 -12.70
C GLY A 12 -34.68 -8.47 -12.89
N GLU A 13 -33.97 -8.71 -14.00
CA GLU A 13 -32.62 -8.20 -14.27
C GLU A 13 -32.45 -6.69 -14.01
N GLN A 14 -33.39 -5.86 -14.51
CA GLN A 14 -33.35 -4.41 -14.29
C GLN A 14 -33.52 -4.03 -12.82
N ASN A 15 -34.43 -4.69 -12.09
CA ASN A 15 -34.67 -4.41 -10.67
C ASN A 15 -33.54 -4.92 -9.79
N VAL A 16 -32.89 -6.03 -10.17
CA VAL A 16 -31.69 -6.54 -9.49
C VAL A 16 -30.54 -5.55 -9.65
N MET A 17 -30.29 -5.07 -10.87
CA MET A 17 -29.24 -4.07 -11.11
C MET A 17 -29.51 -2.75 -10.41
N GLU A 18 -30.76 -2.29 -10.38
CA GLU A 18 -31.15 -1.09 -9.64
C GLU A 18 -31.05 -1.29 -8.13
N GLY A 19 -31.44 -2.47 -7.63
CA GLY A 19 -31.26 -2.83 -6.22
C GLY A 19 -29.80 -2.91 -5.79
N PHE A 20 -28.94 -3.44 -6.66
CA PHE A 20 -27.49 -3.40 -6.46
C PHE A 20 -27.00 -1.95 -6.41
N LYS A 21 -27.36 -1.13 -7.40
CA LYS A 21 -27.00 0.30 -7.39
C LYS A 21 -27.48 0.98 -6.12
N GLN A 22 -28.73 0.77 -5.71
CA GLN A 22 -29.32 1.41 -4.54
C GLN A 22 -28.67 0.93 -3.23
N HIS A 23 -28.40 -0.38 -3.09
CA HIS A 23 -27.68 -0.93 -1.95
C HIS A 23 -26.27 -0.33 -1.85
N PHE A 24 -25.59 -0.23 -2.99
CA PHE A 24 -24.22 0.27 -3.04
C PHE A 24 -24.10 1.79 -3.12
N ARG A 25 -25.17 2.52 -3.42
CA ARG A 25 -25.23 3.98 -3.48
C ARG A 25 -24.79 4.61 -2.16
N ASN A 26 -25.13 3.97 -1.05
CA ASN A 26 -24.73 4.40 0.29
C ASN A 26 -23.23 4.19 0.57
N TYR A 27 -22.54 3.44 -0.28
CA TYR A 27 -21.09 3.22 -0.23
C TYR A 27 -20.33 3.95 -1.34
N GLU A 28 -21.02 4.54 -2.32
CA GLU A 28 -20.40 5.35 -3.37
C GLU A 28 -19.81 6.64 -2.80
N THR A 29 -18.77 7.16 -3.46
CA THR A 29 -18.28 8.50 -3.13
C THR A 29 -19.35 9.50 -3.60
N PRO A 30 -19.88 10.35 -2.72
CA PRO A 30 -21.04 11.18 -3.07
C PRO A 30 -20.78 12.12 -4.27
N GLU A 31 -21.78 12.27 -5.14
CA GLU A 31 -21.75 13.24 -6.25
C GLU A 31 -21.74 14.70 -5.76
N GLU A 32 -21.27 15.64 -6.58
CA GLU A 32 -21.07 17.06 -6.21
C GLU A 32 -22.29 17.75 -5.57
N SER A 33 -23.51 17.36 -5.91
CA SER A 33 -24.76 17.90 -5.34
C SER A 33 -25.00 17.45 -3.89
N THR A 34 -24.53 16.26 -3.52
CA THR A 34 -24.56 15.74 -2.14
C THR A 34 -23.38 16.23 -1.29
N VAL A 35 -22.43 16.99 -1.86
CA VAL A 35 -21.25 17.50 -1.13
C VAL A 35 -21.63 18.42 0.02
N LEU A 36 -22.73 19.17 -0.09
CA LEU A 36 -23.20 20.07 0.96
C LEU A 36 -23.79 19.31 2.17
N GLU A 37 -24.64 18.31 1.92
CA GLU A 37 -25.18 17.42 2.95
C GLU A 37 -24.08 16.56 3.57
N ASN A 38 -23.14 16.05 2.77
CA ASN A 38 -21.97 15.34 3.28
C ASN A 38 -21.07 16.25 4.11
N ARG A 39 -20.97 17.54 3.77
CA ARG A 39 -20.18 18.50 4.57
C ARG A 39 -20.79 18.71 5.95
N GLN A 40 -22.12 18.85 6.06
CA GLN A 40 -22.80 18.94 7.35
C GLN A 40 -22.60 17.66 8.16
N TYR A 41 -22.84 16.50 7.56
CA TYR A 41 -22.61 15.22 8.23
C TYR A 41 -21.16 15.05 8.69
N HIS A 42 -20.18 15.40 7.86
CA HIS A 42 -18.77 15.38 8.27
C HIS A 42 -18.49 16.34 9.42
N GLN A 43 -19.08 17.54 9.43
CA GLN A 43 -18.94 18.49 10.53
C GLN A 43 -19.52 17.94 11.83
N GLU A 44 -20.68 17.29 11.77
CA GLU A 44 -21.30 16.63 12.92
C GLU A 44 -20.42 15.49 13.44
N VAL A 45 -19.88 14.65 12.55
CA VAL A 45 -18.97 13.57 12.95
C VAL A 45 -17.68 14.13 13.55
N GLU A 46 -17.08 15.19 13.01
CA GLU A 46 -15.89 15.82 13.60
C GLU A 46 -16.19 16.44 14.97
N TYR A 47 -17.38 17.05 15.14
CA TYR A 47 -17.84 17.56 16.44
C TYR A 47 -17.99 16.43 17.47
N GLU A 48 -18.66 15.34 17.08
CA GLU A 48 -18.82 14.15 17.93
C GLU A 48 -17.47 13.53 18.30
N ILE A 49 -16.52 13.48 17.36
CA ILE A 49 -15.14 13.02 17.64
C ILE A 49 -14.45 13.93 18.66
N GLY A 50 -14.71 15.24 18.64
CA GLY A 50 -14.26 16.18 19.66
C GLY A 50 -14.79 15.80 21.04
N LEU A 51 -16.11 15.58 21.16
CA LEU A 51 -16.75 15.17 22.42
C LEU A 51 -16.23 13.81 22.91
N ILE A 52 -16.11 12.82 22.02
CA ILE A 52 -15.56 11.50 22.36
C ILE A 52 -14.12 11.65 22.88
N THR A 53 -13.31 12.50 22.26
CA THR A 53 -11.93 12.75 22.71
C THR A 53 -11.91 13.23 24.16
N GLU A 54 -12.79 14.17 24.52
CA GLU A 54 -12.92 14.68 25.89
C GLU A 54 -13.36 13.59 26.87
N MET A 55 -14.38 12.79 26.49
CA MET A 55 -14.90 11.70 27.32
C MET A 55 -13.88 10.57 27.57
N VAL A 56 -13.00 10.32 26.61
CA VAL A 56 -12.03 9.23 26.66
C VAL A 56 -10.76 9.60 27.42
N ASN A 57 -10.41 10.90 27.48
CA ASN A 57 -9.15 11.36 28.06
C ASN A 57 -8.95 10.95 29.53
N ASP A 58 -10.04 10.82 30.29
CA ASP A 58 -10.00 10.44 31.71
C ASP A 58 -9.99 8.92 31.95
N LYS A 59 -10.32 8.12 30.93
CA LYS A 59 -10.45 6.66 31.06
C LYS A 59 -9.11 5.97 30.87
N ASN A 60 -8.41 5.68 31.97
CA ASN A 60 -7.12 5.00 31.93
C ASN A 60 -7.21 3.58 31.33
N ILE A 61 -6.12 3.18 30.66
CA ILE A 61 -5.93 1.79 30.20
C ILE A 61 -4.97 1.05 31.13
N PRO A 62 -5.13 -0.28 31.28
CA PRO A 62 -4.19 -1.09 32.04
C PRO A 62 -2.76 -0.94 31.49
N PRO A 63 -1.73 -0.94 32.35
CA PRO A 63 -0.35 -0.94 31.87
C PRO A 63 -0.10 -2.19 31.02
N ALA A 64 0.76 -2.06 30.01
CA ALA A 64 1.34 -3.20 29.31
C ALA A 64 2.18 -4.04 30.28
N THR A 65 2.09 -5.35 30.11
CA THR A 65 2.89 -6.34 30.81
C THR A 65 4.14 -6.70 29.99
N LEU A 66 5.16 -7.25 30.66
CA LEU A 66 6.35 -7.75 29.97
C LEU A 66 6.01 -8.89 29.00
N GLU A 67 5.04 -9.73 29.35
CA GLU A 67 4.59 -10.84 28.49
C GLU A 67 3.94 -10.32 27.20
N GLU A 68 3.05 -9.32 27.30
CA GLU A 68 2.45 -8.67 26.12
C GLU A 68 3.52 -8.05 25.23
N LEU A 69 4.50 -7.36 25.81
CA LEU A 69 5.62 -6.77 25.08
C LEU A 69 6.42 -7.83 24.32
N GLN A 70 6.79 -8.93 24.99
CA GLN A 70 7.58 -10.00 24.38
C GLN A 70 6.80 -10.72 23.27
N LYS A 71 5.49 -10.96 23.46
CA LYS A 71 4.61 -11.48 22.40
C LYS A 71 4.54 -10.52 21.22
N ALA A 72 4.39 -9.23 21.49
CA ALA A 72 4.32 -8.21 20.46
C ALA A 72 5.60 -8.17 19.63
N ILE A 73 6.77 -8.06 20.26
CA ILE A 73 8.09 -8.04 19.58
C ILE A 73 8.28 -9.29 18.70
N LYS A 74 7.94 -10.48 19.22
CA LYS A 74 8.07 -11.75 18.48
C LYS A 74 7.17 -11.82 17.24
N SER A 75 6.02 -11.16 17.26
CA SER A 75 5.07 -11.18 16.15
C SER A 75 5.40 -10.20 15.01
N ILE A 76 6.34 -9.27 15.23
CA ILE A 76 6.72 -8.30 14.20
C ILE A 76 7.58 -9.00 13.13
N ASN A 77 7.20 -8.82 11.86
CA ASN A 77 7.95 -9.34 10.72
C ASN A 77 9.41 -8.85 10.73
N LYS A 78 10.34 -9.80 10.70
CA LYS A 78 11.79 -9.60 10.59
C LYS A 78 12.20 -9.22 9.16
N GLY A 79 13.41 -8.71 8.99
CA GLY A 79 13.99 -8.34 7.70
C GLY A 79 13.39 -7.09 7.06
N LYS A 80 12.62 -6.29 7.83
CA LYS A 80 12.10 -5.00 7.37
C LYS A 80 13.20 -3.93 7.46
N SER A 81 13.15 -2.96 6.55
CA SER A 81 14.07 -1.82 6.56
C SER A 81 14.04 -1.08 7.89
N ALA A 82 15.20 -0.57 8.29
CA ALA A 82 15.34 0.30 9.44
C ALA A 82 14.42 1.53 9.35
N ASP A 83 14.03 2.07 10.50
CA ASP A 83 13.29 3.33 10.54
C ASP A 83 14.21 4.55 10.28
N ILE A 84 13.66 5.76 10.46
CA ILE A 84 14.37 7.03 10.24
C ILE A 84 15.59 7.22 11.16
N TYR A 85 15.71 6.43 12.23
CA TYR A 85 16.83 6.47 13.17
C TYR A 85 17.80 5.30 12.97
N GLY A 86 17.61 4.49 11.91
CA GLY A 86 18.42 3.30 11.69
C GLY A 86 18.04 2.13 12.61
N ILE A 87 16.89 2.19 13.31
CA ILE A 87 16.47 1.13 14.23
C ILE A 87 15.65 0.08 13.49
N THR A 88 16.12 -1.17 13.49
CA THR A 88 15.42 -2.34 12.94
C THR A 88 14.68 -3.11 14.03
N VAL A 89 13.88 -4.09 13.63
CA VAL A 89 13.19 -5.01 14.56
C VAL A 89 14.20 -5.92 15.25
N GLU A 90 15.27 -6.28 14.55
CA GLU A 90 16.37 -7.10 15.04
C GLU A 90 17.10 -6.40 16.18
N HIS A 91 17.29 -5.07 16.11
CA HIS A 91 17.85 -4.32 17.23
C HIS A 91 17.00 -4.50 18.50
N ILE A 92 15.67 -4.48 18.39
CA ILE A 92 14.79 -4.69 19.55
C ILE A 92 14.84 -6.15 20.03
N LEU A 93 14.79 -7.11 19.11
CA LEU A 93 14.84 -8.55 19.41
C LEU A 93 16.12 -8.98 20.14
N HIS A 94 17.25 -8.34 19.83
CA HIS A 94 18.57 -8.71 20.34
C HIS A 94 19.12 -7.76 21.42
N ALA A 95 18.41 -6.71 21.80
CA ALA A 95 18.89 -5.74 22.78
C ALA A 95 18.91 -6.25 24.24
N GLY A 96 18.32 -7.42 24.49
CA GLY A 96 18.30 -8.06 25.81
C GLY A 96 17.31 -7.42 26.79
N LYS A 97 17.24 -8.00 28.00
CA LYS A 97 16.21 -7.69 29.01
C LYS A 97 16.20 -6.23 29.46
N HIS A 98 17.35 -5.57 29.48
CA HIS A 98 17.42 -4.17 29.92
C HIS A 98 16.64 -3.25 28.97
N LEU A 99 16.82 -3.39 27.65
CA LEU A 99 16.04 -2.60 26.70
C LEU A 99 14.56 -2.97 26.71
N GLU A 100 14.20 -4.25 26.90
CA GLU A 100 12.79 -4.66 27.04
C GLU A 100 12.12 -3.91 28.21
N MET A 101 12.78 -3.79 29.36
CA MET A 101 12.25 -3.06 30.51
C MET A 101 12.13 -1.56 30.25
N LEU A 102 13.13 -0.95 29.59
CA LEU A 102 13.05 0.46 29.19
C LEU A 102 11.91 0.71 28.20
N LEU A 103 11.75 -0.18 27.23
CA LEU A 103 10.69 -0.11 26.24
C LEU A 103 9.31 -0.29 26.90
N LEU A 104 9.18 -1.22 27.84
CA LEU A 104 7.96 -1.42 28.62
C LEU A 104 7.58 -0.16 29.41
N ASN A 105 8.54 0.44 30.10
CA ASN A 105 8.33 1.68 30.84
C ASN A 105 7.90 2.82 29.92
N LEU A 106 8.56 2.96 28.76
CA LEU A 106 8.20 3.96 27.77
C LEU A 106 6.77 3.76 27.25
N ILE A 107 6.38 2.52 26.94
CA ILE A 107 5.02 2.20 26.48
C ILE A 107 3.98 2.54 27.56
N ASN A 108 4.26 2.22 28.82
CA ASN A 108 3.36 2.54 29.93
C ASN A 108 3.23 4.03 30.19
N ILE A 109 4.31 4.81 30.00
CA ILE A 109 4.25 6.27 30.02
C ILE A 109 3.37 6.78 28.88
N ILE A 110 3.51 6.25 27.66
CA ILE A 110 2.67 6.62 26.51
C ILE A 110 1.19 6.30 26.78
N PHE A 111 0.89 5.13 27.33
CA PHE A 111 -0.47 4.73 27.70
C PHE A 111 -1.08 5.63 28.78
N LYS A 112 -0.28 6.05 29.76
CA LYS A 112 -0.72 6.94 30.83
C LYS A 112 -0.98 8.36 30.34
N GLU A 113 -0.02 8.92 29.61
CA GLU A 113 0.01 10.34 29.25
C GLU A 113 -0.62 10.66 27.89
N GLY A 114 -0.88 9.66 27.04
CA GLY A 114 -1.37 9.88 25.67
C GLY A 114 -0.36 10.59 24.76
N LYS A 115 0.93 10.64 25.14
CA LYS A 115 1.97 11.36 24.39
C LYS A 115 2.37 10.61 23.11
N ARG A 116 2.77 11.40 22.10
CA ARG A 116 3.18 10.89 20.78
C ARG A 116 4.58 10.26 20.84
N ASN A 117 4.72 9.04 20.32
CA ASN A 117 6.02 8.43 20.07
C ASN A 117 6.52 8.81 18.65
N HIS A 118 7.82 9.05 18.50
CA HIS A 118 8.42 9.41 17.21
C HIS A 118 9.19 8.25 16.55
N CYS A 119 9.43 7.16 17.27
CA CYS A 119 10.12 5.98 16.75
C CYS A 119 9.14 5.02 16.08
N ILE A 120 9.29 4.79 14.77
CA ILE A 120 8.37 3.95 13.97
C ILE A 120 8.43 2.51 14.44
N THR A 121 9.62 2.01 14.79
CA THR A 121 9.78 0.63 15.25
C THR A 121 9.08 0.43 16.60
N CYS A 122 9.17 1.39 17.52
CA CYS A 122 8.41 1.36 18.78
C CYS A 122 6.89 1.45 18.55
N ILE A 123 6.45 2.27 17.58
CA ILE A 123 5.02 2.38 17.23
C ILE A 123 4.47 1.02 16.79
N LYS A 124 5.20 0.22 16.00
CA LYS A 124 4.74 -1.12 15.60
C LYS A 124 4.56 -2.06 16.79
N VAL A 125 5.41 -1.96 17.80
CA VAL A 125 5.28 -2.73 19.05
C VAL A 125 4.00 -2.32 19.78
N ILE A 126 3.79 -1.01 19.94
CA ILE A 126 2.58 -0.44 20.56
C ILE A 126 1.33 -0.86 19.78
N GLU A 127 1.33 -0.68 18.45
CA GLU A 127 0.25 -1.09 17.55
C GLU A 127 -0.12 -2.55 17.76
N THR A 128 0.87 -3.42 17.89
CA THR A 128 0.67 -4.86 18.12
C THR A 128 0.01 -5.13 19.48
N ILE A 129 0.45 -4.47 20.55
CA ILE A 129 -0.17 -4.59 21.89
C ILE A 129 -1.61 -4.08 21.84
N VAL A 130 -1.83 -2.87 21.30
CA VAL A 130 -3.15 -2.26 21.16
C VAL A 130 -4.07 -3.17 20.35
N LYS A 131 -3.59 -3.71 19.23
CA LYS A 131 -4.34 -4.65 18.37
C LYS A 131 -4.80 -5.87 19.14
N VAL A 132 -3.93 -6.51 19.93
CA VAL A 132 -4.29 -7.68 20.74
C VAL A 132 -5.41 -7.34 21.73
N ARG A 133 -5.34 -6.17 22.36
CA ARG A 133 -6.32 -5.73 23.36
C ARG A 133 -7.68 -5.35 22.78
N ILE A 134 -7.71 -4.66 21.64
CA ILE A 134 -8.97 -4.20 21.02
C ILE A 134 -9.63 -5.25 20.13
N ASN A 135 -8.85 -6.22 19.62
CA ASN A 135 -9.34 -7.22 18.68
C ASN A 135 -10.61 -7.95 19.16
N PRO A 136 -10.73 -8.40 20.42
CA PRO A 136 -11.96 -9.04 20.89
C PRO A 136 -13.21 -8.18 20.68
N ALA A 137 -13.14 -6.88 21.00
CA ALA A 137 -14.24 -5.94 20.83
C ALA A 137 -14.58 -5.74 19.34
N VAL A 138 -13.55 -5.57 18.50
CA VAL A 138 -13.73 -5.41 17.04
C VAL A 138 -14.33 -6.66 16.40
N LEU A 139 -13.85 -7.85 16.79
CA LEU A 139 -14.30 -9.12 16.22
C LEU A 139 -15.76 -9.43 16.56
N ILE A 140 -16.26 -9.00 17.73
CA ILE A 140 -17.69 -9.13 18.08
C ILE A 140 -18.57 -8.35 17.10
N THR A 141 -18.09 -7.21 16.60
CA THR A 141 -18.82 -6.38 15.63
C THR A 141 -18.61 -6.80 14.18
N GLN A 142 -17.68 -7.73 13.93
CA GLN A 142 -17.35 -8.15 12.57
C GLN A 142 -18.50 -8.96 11.97
N ASN A 143 -18.83 -8.71 10.70
CA ASN A 143 -19.80 -9.52 10.00
C ASN A 143 -19.32 -10.98 9.93
N VAL A 144 -20.19 -11.93 10.31
CA VAL A 144 -19.91 -13.37 10.32
C VAL A 144 -19.49 -13.92 8.95
N THR A 145 -19.81 -13.24 7.84
CA THR A 145 -19.40 -13.60 6.48
C THR A 145 -18.03 -13.03 6.09
N GLN A 146 -17.48 -12.07 6.85
CA GLN A 146 -16.19 -11.47 6.56
C GLN A 146 -15.06 -12.48 6.81
N ARG A 147 -14.40 -12.90 5.72
CA ARG A 147 -13.25 -13.82 5.77
C ARG A 147 -11.90 -13.10 5.70
N GLY A 148 -11.85 -11.93 5.06
CA GLY A 148 -10.62 -11.15 4.92
C GLY A 148 -10.08 -10.65 6.25
N PHE A 149 -8.78 -10.90 6.51
CA PHE A 149 -8.06 -10.53 7.74
C PHE A 149 -8.61 -11.16 9.03
N THR A 150 -9.43 -12.22 8.92
CA THR A 150 -9.97 -12.96 10.06
C THR A 150 -9.05 -14.12 10.43
N ALA A 151 -8.72 -14.25 11.72
CA ALA A 151 -7.85 -15.32 12.18
C ALA A 151 -8.46 -16.70 11.87
N GLY A 152 -7.63 -17.64 11.40
CA GLY A 152 -8.09 -18.97 10.97
C GLY A 152 -8.85 -18.99 9.64
N SER A 153 -9.00 -17.85 8.96
CA SER A 153 -9.63 -17.77 7.64
C SER A 153 -8.59 -17.51 6.56
N GLY A 154 -8.68 -18.26 5.46
CA GLY A 154 -7.86 -18.08 4.27
C GLY A 154 -8.71 -17.85 3.01
N PRO A 155 -8.09 -17.49 1.87
CA PRO A 155 -8.81 -17.26 0.62
C PRO A 155 -9.67 -18.45 0.18
N ALA A 156 -9.22 -19.68 0.43
CA ALA A 156 -10.00 -20.88 0.15
C ALA A 156 -11.32 -20.91 0.94
N ASN A 157 -11.30 -20.55 2.23
CA ASN A 157 -12.50 -20.50 3.07
C ASN A 157 -13.48 -19.40 2.62
N ALA A 158 -12.98 -18.35 1.96
CA ALA A 158 -13.81 -17.31 1.36
C ALA A 158 -14.48 -17.76 0.06
N ALA A 159 -13.87 -18.70 -0.67
CA ALA A 159 -14.44 -19.27 -1.89
C ALA A 159 -15.53 -20.32 -1.61
N LEU A 160 -15.46 -21.03 -0.47
CA LEU A 160 -16.41 -22.11 -0.15
C LEU A 160 -17.89 -21.69 -0.21
N PRO A 161 -18.33 -20.58 0.40
CA PRO A 161 -19.74 -20.18 0.30
C PRO A 161 -20.17 -19.88 -1.15
N VAL A 162 -19.28 -19.29 -1.94
CA VAL A 162 -19.55 -19.01 -3.37
C VAL A 162 -19.67 -20.31 -4.15
N GLU A 163 -18.78 -21.27 -3.88
CA GLU A 163 -18.81 -22.59 -4.51
C GLU A 163 -20.05 -23.40 -4.11
N GLU A 164 -20.48 -23.32 -2.86
CA GLU A 164 -21.68 -23.98 -2.35
C GLU A 164 -22.94 -23.43 -3.04
N ILE A 165 -23.09 -22.10 -3.07
CA ILE A 165 -24.19 -21.42 -3.79
C ILE A 165 -24.19 -21.82 -5.28
N TYR A 166 -23.02 -21.85 -5.91
CA TYR A 166 -22.88 -22.27 -7.30
C TYR A 166 -23.34 -23.72 -7.52
N ARG A 167 -22.89 -24.65 -6.67
CA ARG A 167 -23.26 -26.07 -6.77
C ARG A 167 -24.76 -26.27 -6.55
N GLU A 168 -25.35 -25.58 -5.59
CA GLU A 168 -26.78 -25.62 -5.32
C GLU A 168 -27.60 -25.14 -6.52
N ALA A 169 -27.29 -23.96 -7.05
CA ALA A 169 -27.96 -23.41 -8.23
C ALA A 169 -27.84 -24.38 -9.43
N LYS A 170 -26.64 -24.93 -9.65
CA LYS A 170 -26.40 -25.93 -10.70
C LYS A 170 -27.24 -27.20 -10.52
N ASN A 171 -27.32 -27.74 -9.31
CA ASN A 171 -28.11 -28.95 -9.04
C ASN A 171 -29.61 -28.73 -9.25
N ASN A 172 -30.07 -27.49 -9.02
CA ASN A 172 -31.48 -27.10 -9.19
C ASN A 172 -31.80 -26.59 -10.60
N ASN A 173 -30.85 -26.61 -11.54
CA ASN A 173 -30.97 -25.96 -12.86
C ASN A 173 -31.42 -24.49 -12.79
N GLN A 174 -30.96 -23.77 -11.76
CA GLN A 174 -31.20 -22.35 -11.59
C GLN A 174 -30.07 -21.53 -12.24
N GLU A 175 -30.45 -20.50 -12.97
CA GLU A 175 -29.50 -19.48 -13.43
C GLU A 175 -29.00 -18.66 -12.23
N TYR A 176 -27.71 -18.33 -12.24
CA TYR A 176 -27.08 -17.54 -11.19
C TYR A 176 -26.08 -16.56 -11.83
N GLU A 177 -25.86 -15.43 -11.16
CA GLU A 177 -24.85 -14.44 -11.56
C GLU A 177 -23.92 -14.15 -10.40
N LEU A 178 -22.62 -14.00 -10.68
CA LEU A 178 -21.60 -13.64 -9.69
C LEU A 178 -21.14 -12.21 -9.91
N VAL A 179 -21.44 -11.34 -8.94
CA VAL A 179 -20.97 -9.95 -8.94
C VAL A 179 -19.72 -9.83 -8.08
N LEU A 180 -18.62 -9.35 -8.68
CA LEU A 180 -17.36 -9.12 -8.00
C LEU A 180 -17.13 -7.61 -7.81
N LEU A 181 -16.88 -7.19 -6.57
CA LEU A 181 -16.62 -5.79 -6.22
C LEU A 181 -15.21 -5.64 -5.68
N ASP A 182 -14.50 -4.62 -6.15
CA ASP A 182 -13.17 -4.26 -5.65
C ASP A 182 -13.12 -2.76 -5.29
N ALA A 183 -12.67 -2.48 -4.06
CA ALA A 183 -12.55 -1.13 -3.55
C ALA A 183 -11.19 -0.55 -3.91
N LYS A 184 -11.15 0.34 -4.90
CA LYS A 184 -9.91 0.99 -5.33
C LYS A 184 -9.30 1.80 -4.18
N SER A 185 -8.08 1.46 -3.80
CA SER A 185 -7.32 2.19 -2.78
C SER A 185 -8.05 2.29 -1.43
N ALA A 186 -8.78 1.24 -1.04
CA ALA A 186 -9.65 1.23 0.14
C ALA A 186 -9.02 1.86 1.41
N PHE A 187 -7.73 1.61 1.68
CA PHE A 187 -7.03 2.15 2.84
C PHE A 187 -6.60 3.63 2.71
N ASP A 188 -6.42 4.12 1.49
CA ASP A 188 -6.02 5.52 1.24
C ASP A 188 -7.20 6.50 1.28
N VAL A 189 -8.41 6.00 1.01
CA VAL A 189 -9.64 6.82 0.92
C VAL A 189 -10.49 6.78 2.20
N VAL A 190 -10.02 6.08 3.25
CA VAL A 190 -10.77 5.98 4.51
C VAL A 190 -10.96 7.36 5.14
N ILE A 191 -12.22 7.72 5.40
CA ILE A 191 -12.58 8.89 6.19
C ILE A 191 -12.32 8.57 7.66
N HIS A 192 -11.18 9.02 8.16
CA HIS A 192 -10.67 8.60 9.46
C HIS A 192 -11.59 8.94 10.64
N SER A 193 -12.32 10.06 10.61
CA SER A 193 -13.26 10.39 11.69
C SER A 193 -14.39 9.38 11.78
N HIS A 194 -14.89 8.89 10.63
CA HIS A 194 -15.89 7.83 10.60
C HIS A 194 -15.32 6.51 11.14
N LEU A 195 -14.07 6.17 10.80
CA LEU A 195 -13.39 5.02 11.37
C LEU A 195 -13.28 5.13 12.90
N MET A 196 -12.84 6.28 13.41
CA MET A 196 -12.69 6.49 14.86
C MET A 196 -14.04 6.44 15.60
N LYS A 197 -15.12 6.96 15.00
CA LYS A 197 -16.49 6.85 15.53
C LYS A 197 -16.93 5.38 15.59
N ARG A 198 -16.69 4.61 14.53
CA ARG A 198 -17.00 3.16 14.50
C ARG A 198 -16.21 2.38 15.56
N LEU A 199 -14.93 2.70 15.77
CA LEU A 199 -14.11 2.06 16.81
C LEU A 199 -14.66 2.36 18.21
N TYR A 200 -15.10 3.60 18.47
CA TYR A 200 -15.75 3.95 19.73
C TYR A 200 -17.03 3.14 19.97
N HIS A 201 -17.92 3.06 18.97
CA HIS A 201 -19.14 2.24 19.08
C HIS A 201 -18.87 0.73 19.15
N ALA A 202 -17.72 0.27 18.68
CA ALA A 202 -17.27 -1.11 18.87
C ALA A 202 -16.77 -1.39 20.31
N GLY A 203 -16.84 -0.42 21.22
CA GLY A 203 -16.42 -0.55 22.61
C GLY A 203 -14.98 -0.15 22.89
N ILE A 204 -14.32 0.55 21.96
CA ILE A 204 -12.99 1.12 22.18
C ILE A 204 -13.16 2.56 22.69
N ASP A 205 -13.57 2.67 23.95
CA ASP A 205 -13.95 3.92 24.59
C ASP A 205 -12.96 4.37 25.69
N ASP A 206 -11.73 3.88 25.67
CA ASP A 206 -10.63 4.16 26.60
C ASP A 206 -9.39 4.77 25.90
N LYS A 207 -8.27 5.01 26.61
CA LYS A 207 -7.05 5.59 25.99
C LYS A 207 -6.45 4.77 24.83
N HIS A 208 -6.90 3.55 24.53
CA HIS A 208 -6.52 2.89 23.27
C HIS A 208 -7.00 3.72 22.08
N TRP A 209 -8.17 4.36 22.18
CA TRP A 209 -8.71 5.25 21.15
C TRP A 209 -7.78 6.44 20.88
N THR A 210 -7.34 7.14 21.93
CA THR A 210 -6.39 8.27 21.82
C THR A 210 -5.04 7.81 21.28
N SER A 211 -4.60 6.61 21.66
CA SER A 211 -3.37 6.00 21.13
C SER A 211 -3.48 5.77 19.62
N ILE A 212 -4.59 5.20 19.13
CA ILE A 212 -4.86 4.99 17.70
C ILE A 212 -4.90 6.32 16.94
N GLN A 213 -5.58 7.33 17.49
CA GLN A 213 -5.65 8.66 16.90
C GLN A 213 -4.27 9.33 16.82
N SER A 214 -3.43 9.14 17.82
CA SER A 214 -2.05 9.67 17.84
C SER A 214 -1.17 9.02 16.75
N MET A 215 -1.31 7.71 16.54
CA MET A 215 -0.56 6.95 15.52
C MET A 215 -0.92 7.42 14.10
N LYS A 216 -2.20 7.73 13.85
CA LYS A 216 -2.66 8.34 12.59
C LYS A 216 -1.93 9.65 12.30
N ASN A 217 -1.84 10.53 13.30
CA ASN A 217 -1.21 11.84 13.13
C ASN A 217 0.28 11.73 12.79
N ILE A 218 0.97 10.72 13.35
CA ILE A 218 2.37 10.43 13.02
C ILE A 218 2.51 9.94 11.57
N SER A 219 1.62 9.04 11.12
CA SER A 219 1.60 8.57 9.73
C SER A 219 1.44 9.74 8.73
N ASN A 220 0.53 10.67 9.04
CA ASN A 220 0.35 11.88 8.23
C ASN A 220 1.58 12.79 8.22
N HIS A 221 2.22 13.00 9.37
CA HIS A 221 3.45 13.80 9.45
C HIS A 221 4.60 13.17 8.67
N LEU A 222 4.76 11.85 8.77
CA LEU A 222 5.73 11.09 7.98
C LEU A 222 5.40 11.14 6.49
N ARG A 223 4.11 11.13 6.12
CA ARG A 223 3.67 11.30 4.72
C ARG A 223 3.98 12.70 4.20
N ILE A 224 3.85 13.74 5.02
CA ILE A 224 4.19 15.14 4.68
C ILE A 224 5.70 15.32 4.54
N LYS A 225 6.50 14.80 5.49
CA LYS A 225 7.97 14.79 5.36
C LYS A 225 8.45 13.93 4.18
N HIS A 226 7.73 12.85 3.88
CA HIS A 226 7.97 12.08 2.66
C HIS A 226 7.38 12.72 1.40
N GLN A 227 6.50 13.72 1.51
CA GLN A 227 5.98 14.53 0.40
C GLN A 227 6.95 15.61 0.01
N SER A 228 7.61 16.26 0.97
CA SER A 228 8.79 17.08 0.68
C SER A 228 9.98 16.23 0.22
N SER A 229 9.97 14.91 0.49
CA SER A 229 10.89 13.92 -0.09
C SER A 229 10.28 13.08 -1.24
N ARG A 230 9.11 13.41 -1.80
CA ARG A 230 8.40 12.51 -2.76
C ARG A 230 9.18 12.28 -4.05
N ASP A 231 10.17 13.13 -4.30
CA ASP A 231 11.14 12.99 -5.38
C ASP A 231 12.04 11.75 -5.18
N SER A 232 12.26 11.27 -3.95
CA SER A 232 13.04 10.03 -3.72
C SER A 232 12.22 8.74 -3.92
N LYS A 233 10.91 8.74 -3.62
CA LYS A 233 10.06 7.53 -3.75
C LYS A 233 9.70 7.20 -5.20
N ARG A 234 9.50 8.22 -6.07
CA ARG A 234 9.22 8.01 -7.50
C ARG A 234 10.42 7.42 -8.24
N VAL A 235 11.62 7.92 -7.93
CA VAL A 235 12.88 7.30 -8.34
C VAL A 235 12.95 5.86 -7.83
N SER A 236 12.63 5.62 -6.55
CA SER A 236 12.67 4.28 -5.97
C SER A 236 11.78 3.26 -6.70
N THR A 237 10.55 3.60 -7.13
CA THR A 237 9.69 2.61 -7.81
C THR A 237 10.18 2.27 -9.22
N LYS A 238 10.66 3.26 -9.99
CA LYS A 238 11.26 3.01 -11.31
C LYS A 238 12.56 2.20 -11.19
N ILE A 239 13.43 2.55 -10.22
CA ILE A 239 14.62 1.76 -9.90
C ILE A 239 14.20 0.34 -9.54
N LYS A 240 13.26 0.15 -8.60
CA LYS A 240 12.82 -1.19 -8.15
C LYS A 240 12.23 -2.06 -9.26
N LEU A 241 11.57 -1.47 -10.26
CA LEU A 241 11.09 -2.20 -11.44
C LEU A 241 12.23 -2.59 -12.39
N LEU A 242 13.22 -1.70 -12.58
CA LEU A 242 14.40 -1.92 -13.43
C LEU A 242 15.42 -2.87 -12.79
N THR A 243 15.73 -2.73 -11.50
CA THR A 243 16.67 -3.58 -10.76
C THR A 243 16.03 -4.89 -10.29
N GLY A 244 14.77 -5.16 -10.69
CA GLY A 244 14.08 -6.41 -10.38
C GLY A 244 13.64 -6.59 -8.93
N THR A 245 13.79 -5.57 -8.08
CA THR A 245 13.55 -5.64 -6.62
C THR A 245 12.08 -5.86 -6.24
N TYR A 246 11.12 -5.60 -7.14
CA TYR A 246 9.68 -5.69 -6.81
C TYR A 246 8.97 -6.98 -7.25
N ILE A 247 9.43 -7.65 -8.32
CA ILE A 247 8.76 -8.83 -8.90
C ILE A 247 9.76 -9.94 -9.26
N LEU A 248 10.96 -9.59 -9.73
CA LEU A 248 11.98 -10.57 -10.07
C LEU A 248 12.77 -11.05 -8.86
N GLN A 249 12.84 -10.33 -7.75
CA GLN A 249 13.50 -10.80 -6.53
C GLN A 249 12.79 -11.99 -5.87
N PRO A 250 11.46 -12.03 -5.69
CA PRO A 250 10.81 -13.23 -5.15
C PRO A 250 10.98 -14.48 -6.02
N LEU A 251 10.99 -14.30 -7.35
CA LEU A 251 11.28 -15.37 -8.31
C LEU A 251 12.77 -15.74 -8.30
N ARG A 252 13.69 -14.76 -8.43
CA ARG A 252 15.15 -14.96 -8.39
C ARG A 252 15.65 -15.49 -7.05
N TYR A 253 15.09 -15.08 -5.91
CA TYR A 253 15.47 -15.58 -4.57
C TYR A 253 15.03 -17.03 -4.36
N LYS A 254 13.93 -17.46 -5.01
CA LYS A 254 13.57 -18.88 -5.07
C LYS A 254 14.44 -19.69 -6.03
N THR A 255 14.94 -19.07 -7.11
CA THR A 255 15.71 -19.75 -8.16
C THR A 255 17.23 -19.76 -7.92
N TYR A 256 17.78 -18.76 -7.24
CA TYR A 256 19.21 -18.52 -7.10
C TYR A 256 19.54 -18.19 -5.65
N LYS A 257 19.70 -19.26 -4.84
CA LYS A 257 20.23 -19.19 -3.48
C LYS A 257 21.73 -18.88 -3.43
N GLU A 258 22.41 -18.86 -4.59
CA GLU A 258 23.86 -18.76 -4.74
C GLU A 258 24.18 -17.61 -5.70
N GLY A 259 24.33 -16.39 -5.18
CA GLY A 259 24.78 -15.22 -5.95
C GLY A 259 23.74 -14.66 -6.93
N THR A 260 23.40 -13.39 -6.79
CA THR A 260 22.74 -12.67 -7.89
C THR A 260 23.78 -12.48 -8.99
N GLU A 261 23.62 -13.17 -10.11
CA GLU A 261 24.39 -12.87 -11.33
C GLU A 261 24.21 -11.37 -11.64
N ASP A 262 25.31 -10.64 -11.65
CA ASP A 262 25.39 -9.22 -11.93
C ASP A 262 25.41 -8.93 -13.44
N HIS A 263 24.86 -9.84 -14.25
CA HIS A 263 24.89 -9.81 -15.72
C HIS A 263 23.48 -9.67 -16.32
N CYS A 264 23.42 -9.02 -17.49
CA CYS A 264 22.18 -8.73 -18.20
C CYS A 264 21.73 -9.96 -18.99
N ILE A 265 20.54 -10.48 -18.72
CA ILE A 265 20.02 -11.69 -19.38
C ILE A 265 19.97 -11.63 -20.93
N ALA A 266 20.02 -10.43 -21.52
CA ALA A 266 19.95 -10.26 -22.96
C ALA A 266 21.31 -10.24 -23.66
N CYS A 267 22.39 -9.85 -22.97
CA CYS A 267 23.71 -9.68 -23.60
C CYS A 267 24.89 -10.14 -22.74
N ASP A 268 24.62 -10.64 -21.53
CA ASP A 268 25.59 -11.16 -20.57
C ASP A 268 26.63 -10.15 -20.05
N TYR A 269 26.46 -8.85 -20.33
CA TYR A 269 27.29 -7.79 -19.77
C TYR A 269 26.83 -7.39 -18.36
N LYS A 270 27.70 -6.75 -17.56
CA LYS A 270 27.37 -6.29 -16.21
C LYS A 270 26.10 -5.42 -16.20
N GLU A 271 25.08 -5.86 -15.48
CA GLU A 271 23.77 -5.22 -15.42
C GLU A 271 23.79 -4.02 -14.46
N THR A 272 24.00 -2.83 -15.03
CA THR A 272 23.82 -1.54 -14.35
C THR A 272 22.54 -0.84 -14.83
N LEU A 273 22.17 0.27 -14.19
CA LEU A 273 21.02 1.07 -14.61
C LEU A 273 21.30 1.72 -15.97
N GLU A 274 22.52 2.23 -16.14
CA GLU A 274 23.10 2.77 -17.36
C GLU A 274 23.01 1.74 -18.49
N HIS A 275 23.42 0.51 -18.19
CA HIS A 275 23.39 -0.58 -19.15
C HIS A 275 21.96 -0.86 -19.62
N LEU A 276 21.02 -1.06 -18.70
CA LEU A 276 19.63 -1.35 -19.05
C LEU A 276 18.96 -0.19 -19.81
N LEU A 277 19.15 1.04 -19.35
CA LEU A 277 18.43 2.20 -19.88
C LEU A 277 19.05 2.83 -21.11
N ILE A 278 20.37 2.70 -21.32
CA ILE A 278 21.09 3.44 -22.37
C ILE A 278 22.07 2.56 -23.18
N GLU A 279 22.81 1.63 -22.57
CA GLU A 279 23.98 1.02 -23.25
C GLU A 279 23.69 -0.33 -23.92
N CYS A 280 22.84 -1.17 -23.34
CA CYS A 280 22.55 -2.53 -23.84
C CYS A 280 21.83 -2.54 -25.20
N GLU A 281 22.57 -2.83 -26.27
CA GLU A 281 22.06 -2.85 -27.64
C GLU A 281 20.87 -3.79 -27.86
N ALA A 282 20.82 -4.89 -27.10
CA ALA A 282 19.70 -5.84 -27.13
C ALA A 282 18.35 -5.20 -26.77
N TRP A 283 18.34 -4.05 -26.07
CA TRP A 283 17.14 -3.30 -25.71
C TRP A 283 16.84 -2.10 -26.63
N ASN A 284 17.67 -1.81 -27.65
CA ASN A 284 17.49 -0.64 -28.54
C ASN A 284 16.11 -0.63 -29.21
N TYR A 285 15.61 -1.79 -29.64
CA TYR A 285 14.29 -1.89 -30.27
C TYR A 285 13.12 -1.42 -29.38
N LEU A 286 13.28 -1.47 -28.04
CA LEU A 286 12.32 -0.92 -27.08
C LEU A 286 12.63 0.54 -26.72
N ARG A 287 13.92 0.88 -26.64
CA ARG A 287 14.42 2.18 -26.18
C ARG A 287 14.24 3.27 -27.20
N ASP A 288 14.72 3.06 -28.43
CA ASP A 288 14.90 4.11 -29.43
C ASP A 288 13.61 4.89 -29.71
N PRO A 289 12.43 4.25 -29.89
CA PRO A 289 11.18 4.98 -30.12
C PRO A 289 10.80 5.88 -28.94
N ILE A 290 11.06 5.43 -27.70
CA ILE A 290 10.71 6.17 -26.49
C ILE A 290 11.72 7.28 -26.23
N LEU A 291 13.02 6.99 -26.37
CA LEU A 291 14.08 8.00 -26.21
C LEU A 291 13.96 9.09 -27.26
N GLN A 292 13.62 8.77 -28.50
CA GLN A 292 13.35 9.77 -29.53
C GLN A 292 12.14 10.63 -29.18
N THR A 293 11.08 10.03 -28.62
CA THR A 293 9.90 10.78 -28.15
C THR A 293 10.25 11.74 -27.01
N ILE A 294 11.02 11.28 -26.01
CA ILE A 294 11.48 12.11 -24.88
C ILE A 294 12.38 13.24 -25.38
N LYS A 295 13.29 12.94 -26.31
CA LYS A 295 14.18 13.91 -26.94
C LYS A 295 13.38 15.00 -27.65
N ASN A 296 12.39 14.63 -28.46
CA ASN A 296 11.51 15.59 -29.14
C ASN A 296 10.73 16.48 -28.16
N LEU A 297 10.26 15.91 -27.03
CA LEU A 297 9.59 16.68 -25.97
C LEU A 297 10.54 17.68 -25.31
N LEU A 298 11.78 17.28 -25.04
CA LEU A 298 12.78 18.14 -24.41
C LEU A 298 13.28 19.25 -25.34
N THR A 299 13.46 18.97 -26.63
CA THR A 299 13.91 19.98 -27.61
C THR A 299 12.79 20.97 -27.96
N THR A 300 11.56 20.49 -28.13
CA THR A 300 10.42 21.32 -28.57
C THR A 300 9.83 22.15 -27.43
N ASN A 301 9.69 21.55 -26.23
CA ASN A 301 9.00 22.18 -25.11
C ASN A 301 9.95 22.59 -23.97
N GLY A 302 11.06 21.89 -23.80
CA GLY A 302 12.01 22.13 -22.71
C GLY A 302 13.16 23.09 -23.05
N ASN A 303 13.27 23.53 -24.31
CA ASN A 303 14.40 24.33 -24.83
C ASN A 303 15.79 23.70 -24.56
N VAL A 304 15.86 22.37 -24.51
CA VAL A 304 17.14 21.66 -24.39
C VAL A 304 17.73 21.46 -25.78
N ARG A 305 18.97 21.90 -26.02
CA ARG A 305 19.63 21.61 -27.30
C ARG A 305 19.99 20.13 -27.33
N GLU A 306 19.80 19.50 -28.47
CA GLU A 306 20.07 18.07 -28.66
C GLU A 306 21.48 17.65 -28.22
N LYS A 307 22.50 18.46 -28.54
CA LYS A 307 23.89 18.23 -28.12
C LYS A 307 24.13 18.26 -26.61
N ASP A 308 23.21 18.84 -25.84
CA ASP A 308 23.31 18.93 -24.39
C ASP A 308 22.69 17.69 -23.69
N LEU A 309 22.02 16.79 -24.42
CA LEU A 309 21.42 15.55 -23.91
C LEU A 309 22.47 14.43 -23.77
N THR A 310 23.30 14.51 -22.73
CA THR A 310 24.26 13.43 -22.41
C THR A 310 23.54 12.17 -21.91
N CYS A 311 24.25 11.02 -21.90
CA CYS A 311 23.74 9.78 -21.29
C CYS A 311 23.31 10.01 -19.84
N GLU A 312 24.13 10.72 -19.06
CA GLU A 312 23.82 11.06 -17.66
C GLU A 312 22.54 11.87 -17.54
N MET A 313 22.37 12.91 -18.37
CA MET A 313 21.13 13.69 -18.38
C MET A 313 19.93 12.85 -18.79
N THR A 314 20.09 11.95 -19.77
CA THR A 314 19.01 11.05 -20.21
C THR A 314 18.57 10.13 -19.07
N ILE A 315 19.51 9.55 -18.32
CA ILE A 315 19.20 8.75 -17.13
C ILE A 315 18.48 9.61 -16.09
N GLN A 316 18.96 10.83 -15.82
CA GLN A 316 18.29 11.74 -14.89
C GLN A 316 16.86 12.05 -15.35
N VAL A 317 16.60 12.27 -16.65
CA VAL A 317 15.24 12.48 -17.19
C VAL A 317 14.35 11.26 -16.95
N LEU A 318 14.88 10.07 -17.26
CA LEU A 318 14.14 8.82 -17.12
C LEU A 318 13.77 8.54 -15.66
N MET A 319 14.70 8.81 -14.75
CA MET A 319 14.54 8.55 -13.33
C MET A 319 13.70 9.64 -12.66
N ASP A 320 14.07 10.91 -12.84
CA ASP A 320 13.48 12.07 -12.20
C ASP A 320 13.78 13.39 -12.94
N ILE A 321 12.86 13.79 -13.80
CA ILE A 321 12.95 15.07 -14.52
C ILE A 321 13.05 16.29 -13.60
N THR A 322 12.56 16.22 -12.36
CA THR A 322 12.55 17.36 -11.44
C THR A 322 13.95 17.78 -10.99
N LYS A 323 14.93 16.87 -11.09
CA LYS A 323 16.31 17.13 -10.67
C LYS A 323 17.16 17.84 -11.71
N ILE A 324 16.63 18.08 -12.91
CA ILE A 324 17.42 18.61 -14.02
C ILE A 324 17.40 20.14 -13.99
N ARG A 325 18.42 20.71 -13.36
CA ARG A 325 18.60 22.18 -13.25
C ARG A 325 18.78 22.90 -14.60
N LYS A 326 19.17 22.17 -15.65
CA LYS A 326 19.45 22.73 -16.99
C LYS A 326 18.20 22.96 -17.86
N ILE A 327 17.01 22.56 -17.41
CA ILE A 327 15.77 22.76 -18.17
C ILE A 327 15.09 24.04 -17.68
N TYR A 328 15.25 25.13 -18.44
CA TYR A 328 14.78 26.47 -18.04
C TYR A 328 13.24 26.63 -18.08
N ARG A 329 12.52 25.70 -18.72
CA ARG A 329 11.05 25.73 -18.84
C ARG A 329 10.45 24.35 -18.69
N VAL A 330 10.38 23.85 -17.47
CA VAL A 330 9.66 22.62 -17.16
C VAL A 330 8.21 22.95 -16.80
N THR A 331 7.28 22.74 -17.73
CA THR A 331 5.84 22.83 -17.43
C THR A 331 5.32 21.53 -16.81
N SER A 332 4.22 21.61 -16.05
CA SER A 332 3.56 20.42 -15.47
C SER A 332 3.15 19.39 -16.55
N ASP A 333 2.72 19.87 -17.71
CA ASP A 333 2.36 19.04 -18.86
C ASP A 333 3.58 18.30 -19.44
N LEU A 334 4.71 19.00 -19.64
CA LEU A 334 5.95 18.40 -20.12
C LEU A 334 6.45 17.31 -19.14
N MET A 335 6.43 17.59 -17.84
CA MET A 335 6.79 16.60 -16.81
C MET A 335 5.92 15.36 -16.90
N SER A 336 4.60 15.54 -17.04
CA SER A 336 3.65 14.43 -17.09
C SER A 336 3.86 13.56 -18.33
N LYS A 337 4.11 14.18 -19.50
CA LYS A 337 4.40 13.47 -20.75
C LYS A 337 5.71 12.67 -20.69
N ILE A 338 6.78 13.28 -20.16
CA ILE A 338 8.05 12.60 -20.00
C ILE A 338 7.94 11.49 -18.95
N GLU A 339 7.30 11.74 -17.82
CA GLU A 339 7.07 10.73 -16.78
C GLU A 339 6.31 9.51 -17.33
N PHE A 340 5.32 9.75 -18.18
CA PHE A 340 4.59 8.69 -18.87
C PHE A 340 5.50 7.86 -19.78
N GLN A 341 6.31 8.50 -20.62
CA GLN A 341 7.24 7.79 -21.51
C GLN A 341 8.31 7.02 -20.73
N SER A 342 8.88 7.62 -19.68
CA SER A 342 9.86 6.95 -18.82
C SER A 342 9.27 5.70 -18.15
N LYS A 343 8.03 5.77 -17.61
CA LYS A 343 7.34 4.61 -17.05
C LYS A 343 7.09 3.53 -18.10
N ARG A 344 6.67 3.94 -19.30
CA ARG A 344 6.44 3.03 -20.42
C ARG A 344 7.72 2.27 -20.78
N LEU A 345 8.87 2.95 -20.84
CA LEU A 345 10.15 2.31 -21.13
C LEU A 345 10.52 1.27 -20.08
N VAL A 346 10.44 1.65 -18.79
CA VAL A 346 10.72 0.75 -17.67
C VAL A 346 9.83 -0.49 -17.72
N PHE A 347 8.54 -0.31 -18.02
CA PHE A 347 7.59 -1.41 -18.14
C PHE A 347 7.93 -2.35 -19.30
N LEU A 348 8.26 -1.82 -20.48
CA LEU A 348 8.61 -2.62 -21.64
C LEU A 348 9.88 -3.44 -21.41
N ILE A 349 10.94 -2.82 -20.88
CA ILE A 349 12.19 -3.53 -20.54
C ILE A 349 11.91 -4.60 -19.49
N HIS A 350 11.13 -4.29 -18.45
CA HIS A 350 10.77 -5.25 -17.41
C HIS A 350 10.04 -6.47 -17.98
N ASN A 351 9.02 -6.26 -18.81
CA ASN A 351 8.25 -7.35 -19.40
C ASN A 351 9.12 -8.20 -20.34
N ALA A 352 9.93 -7.58 -21.19
CA ALA A 352 10.82 -8.31 -22.09
C ALA A 352 11.84 -9.16 -21.32
N ARG A 353 12.42 -8.63 -20.23
CA ARG A 353 13.29 -9.39 -19.32
C ARG A 353 12.57 -10.56 -18.67
N TYR A 354 11.35 -10.35 -18.19
CA TYR A 354 10.55 -11.43 -17.59
C TYR A 354 10.35 -12.58 -18.58
N GLN A 355 10.04 -12.29 -19.84
CA GLN A 355 9.90 -13.31 -20.88
C GLN A 355 11.21 -14.09 -21.13
N LEU A 356 12.36 -13.43 -21.11
CA LEU A 356 13.66 -14.11 -21.22
C LEU A 356 13.93 -15.03 -20.04
N VAL A 357 13.63 -14.59 -18.81
CA VAL A 357 13.77 -15.43 -17.61
C VAL A 357 12.89 -16.68 -17.70
N MET A 358 11.65 -16.53 -18.16
CA MET A 358 10.73 -17.67 -18.31
C MET A 358 11.21 -18.66 -19.37
N LYS A 359 11.78 -18.18 -20.49
CA LYS A 359 12.38 -19.03 -21.53
C LYS A 359 13.61 -19.79 -21.03
N ASP A 360 14.48 -19.13 -20.26
CA ASP A 360 15.64 -19.78 -19.64
C ASP A 360 15.22 -20.90 -18.68
N GLN A 361 14.20 -20.66 -17.86
CA GLN A 361 13.64 -21.67 -16.97
C GLN A 361 13.05 -22.88 -17.71
N SER A 362 12.37 -22.66 -18.83
CA SER A 362 11.86 -23.78 -19.64
C SER A 362 12.98 -24.62 -20.24
N LYS A 363 14.11 -24.01 -20.62
CA LYS A 363 15.28 -24.74 -21.14
C LYS A 363 15.93 -25.59 -20.05
N LYS A 364 16.12 -25.03 -18.85
CA LYS A 364 16.71 -25.74 -17.69
C LYS A 364 15.88 -26.92 -17.19
N LYS A 365 14.57 -26.97 -17.47
CA LYS A 365 13.70 -28.10 -17.11
C LYS A 365 13.67 -29.22 -18.16
N ALA A 366 14.11 -28.93 -19.38
CA ALA A 366 14.11 -29.87 -20.49
C ALA A 366 15.44 -30.65 -20.61
N VAL A 367 16.48 -30.17 -19.92
CA VAL A 367 17.77 -30.85 -19.68
C VAL A 367 17.65 -31.59 -18.36
#